data_AF-K2EY33-F1
#
_entry.id   AF-K2EY33-F1
#
_cell.length_a   1.000
_cell.length_b   1.000
_cell.length_c   1.000
_cell.angle_alpha   90.00
_cell.angle_beta   90.00
_cell.angle_gamma   90.00
#
_symmetry.space_group_name_H-M   'P 1'
#
loop_
_entity.id
_entity.type
_entity.pdbx_description
1 polymer ?
#
loop_
_entity_poly.entity_id
_entity_poly.type
_entity_poly.pdbx_seq_one_letter_code
_entity_poly.pdbx_strand_id
1 'polypeptide(L)'
;MQESAGCKKIPVDSHNCWGFGIYGSKITRFDSYAEAIIQVSKTIKETYIKSGLTNVTLLEDKWTPPSRGQWSSSVNFFIGKIREYEKNTPAS
;
A
#
# COMPACT_ATOMS: atom_id res chain seq x y z
N MET A 1 2.01 6.66 2.25
CA MET A 1 2.26 7.35 3.52
C MET A 1 3.05 6.53 4.54
N GLN A 2 2.85 5.23 4.76
CA GLN A 2 3.77 4.46 5.63
C GLN A 2 5.07 4.04 4.90
N GLU A 3 4.95 3.51 3.69
CA GLU A 3 6.08 2.90 2.96
C GLU A 3 7.12 3.90 2.43
N SER A 4 6.67 5.09 2.03
CA SER A 4 7.47 6.06 1.27
C SER A 4 7.23 7.51 1.69
N ALA A 5 6.59 7.73 2.85
CA ALA A 5 6.07 9.04 3.25
C ALA A 5 5.17 9.71 2.20
N GLY A 6 4.42 8.89 1.44
CA GLY A 6 3.56 9.37 0.35
C GLY A 6 4.35 9.64 -0.92
N CYS A 7 5.09 8.64 -1.40
CA CYS A 7 5.96 8.70 -2.58
C CYS A 7 7.20 9.60 -2.47
N LYS A 8 7.43 10.25 -1.33
CA LYS A 8 8.58 11.16 -1.13
C LYS A 8 9.92 10.43 -1.00
N LYS A 9 9.89 9.18 -0.53
CA LYS A 9 11.05 8.32 -0.33
C LYS A 9 10.85 7.02 -1.10
N ILE A 10 11.21 7.02 -2.38
CA ILE A 10 11.17 5.86 -3.26
C ILE A 10 12.51 5.73 -4.01
N PRO A 11 12.91 4.54 -4.47
CA PRO A 11 14.05 4.41 -5.37
C PRO A 11 13.85 5.27 -6.63
N VAL A 12 14.94 5.86 -7.12
CA VAL A 12 14.93 6.74 -8.30
C VAL A 12 14.27 6.00 -9.48
N ASP A 13 13.38 6.72 -10.17
CA ASP A 13 12.60 6.29 -11.34
C ASP A 13 11.87 4.95 -11.17
N SER A 14 11.51 4.59 -9.93
CA SER A 14 10.82 3.33 -9.68
C SER A 14 9.31 3.40 -9.78
N HIS A 15 8.72 4.59 -9.64
CA HIS A 15 7.28 4.80 -9.44
C HIS A 15 6.64 3.91 -8.36
N ASN A 16 7.46 3.36 -7.44
CA ASN A 16 7.07 2.33 -6.49
C ASN A 16 6.83 2.94 -5.10
N CYS A 17 5.69 3.60 -4.92
CA CYS A 17 5.34 4.22 -3.65
C CYS A 17 4.95 3.24 -2.54
N TRP A 18 4.74 1.97 -2.89
CA TRP A 18 4.17 0.95 -2.00
C TRP A 18 5.21 -0.05 -1.49
N GLY A 19 6.48 0.13 -1.84
CA GLY A 19 7.55 -0.80 -1.46
C GLY A 19 7.37 -2.19 -2.08
N PHE A 20 6.57 -2.30 -3.16
CA PHE A 20 6.17 -3.58 -3.71
C PHE A 20 7.38 -4.36 -4.24
N GLY A 21 7.56 -5.60 -3.79
CA GLY A 21 8.61 -6.48 -4.29
C GLY A 21 10.04 -5.92 -4.09
N ILE A 22 10.27 -5.17 -3.02
CA ILE A 22 11.60 -4.69 -2.61
C ILE A 22 12.11 -5.57 -1.46
N TYR A 23 13.24 -6.25 -1.67
CA TYR A 23 13.90 -7.06 -0.63
C TYR A 23 15.39 -7.23 -0.93
N GLY A 24 16.23 -6.98 0.08
CA GLY A 24 17.69 -6.99 -0.10
C GLY A 24 18.13 -6.04 -1.22
N SER A 25 18.77 -6.58 -2.26
CA SER A 25 19.20 -5.83 -3.45
C SER A 25 18.15 -5.77 -4.56
N LYS A 26 17.04 -6.52 -4.46
CA LYS A 26 15.98 -6.51 -5.48
C LYS A 26 15.12 -5.28 -5.29
N ILE A 27 14.97 -4.53 -6.38
CA ILE A 27 14.08 -3.35 -6.45
C ILE A 27 13.16 -3.54 -7.65
N THR A 28 11.86 -3.68 -7.37
CA THR A 28 10.83 -3.63 -8.42
C THR A 28 10.59 -2.18 -8.82
N ARG A 29 10.64 -1.92 -10.13
CA ARG A 29 10.38 -0.61 -10.75
C ARG A 29 9.22 -0.77 -11.72
N PHE A 30 8.40 0.27 -11.79
CA PHE A 30 7.29 0.39 -12.71
C PHE A 30 7.59 1.52 -13.69
N ASP A 31 7.07 1.42 -14.90
CA ASP A 31 7.19 2.41 -15.97
C ASP A 31 6.38 3.67 -15.64
N SER A 32 5.31 3.54 -14.85
CA SER A 32 4.49 4.68 -14.41
C SER A 32 3.76 4.42 -13.09
N TYR A 33 3.28 5.49 -12.45
CA TYR A 33 2.39 5.37 -11.28
C TYR A 33 1.08 4.65 -11.61
N ALA A 34 0.54 4.82 -12.82
CA ALA A 34 -0.70 4.16 -13.23
C ALA A 34 -0.51 2.64 -13.31
N GLU A 35 0.59 2.20 -13.92
CA GLU A 35 0.97 0.79 -13.96
C GLU A 35 1.17 0.23 -12.54
N ALA A 36 1.91 0.96 -11.70
CA ALA A 36 2.13 0.57 -10.31
C ALA A 36 0.82 0.39 -9.54
N ILE A 37 -0.13 1.32 -9.68
CA ILE A 37 -1.45 1.25 -9.03
C ILE A 37 -2.20 0.01 -9.50
N ILE A 38 -2.24 -0.25 -10.81
CA ILE A 38 -2.94 -1.41 -11.37
C ILE A 38 -2.34 -2.71 -10.83
N GLN A 39 -1.01 -2.84 -10.87
CA GLN A 39 -0.33 -4.06 -10.47
C GLN A 39 -0.46 -4.32 -8.97
N VAL A 40 -0.18 -3.32 -8.12
CA VAL A 40 -0.30 -3.42 -6.66
C VAL A 40 -1.74 -3.74 -6.27
N SER A 41 -2.72 -3.05 -6.87
CA SER A 41 -4.14 -3.27 -6.56
C SER A 41 -4.60 -4.67 -6.98
N LYS A 42 -4.15 -5.14 -8.15
CA LYS A 42 -4.42 -6.50 -8.62
C LYS A 42 -3.84 -7.54 -7.67
N THR A 43 -2.59 -7.39 -7.25
CA THR A 43 -1.96 -8.30 -6.28
C THR A 43 -2.69 -8.29 -4.94
N ILE A 44 -3.07 -7.11 -4.42
CA ILE A 44 -3.86 -7.02 -3.19
C ILE A 44 -5.17 -7.82 -3.33
N LYS A 45 -5.89 -7.62 -4.44
CA LYS A 45 -7.15 -8.32 -4.71
C LYS A 45 -6.96 -9.84 -4.83
N GLU A 46 -6.00 -10.27 -5.62
CA GLU A 46 -5.81 -11.68 -5.98
C GLU A 46 -5.17 -12.50 -4.87
N THR A 47 -4.18 -11.93 -4.18
CA THR A 47 -3.39 -12.65 -3.18
C THR A 47 -4.01 -12.58 -1.79
N TYR A 48 -4.72 -11.49 -1.46
CA TYR A 48 -5.19 -11.23 -0.10
C TYR A 48 -6.72 -11.25 0.00
N ILE A 49 -7.41 -10.44 -0.80
CA ILE A 49 -8.88 -10.37 -0.68
C ILE A 49 -9.52 -11.69 -1.09
N LYS A 50 -9.09 -12.28 -2.22
CA LYS A 50 -9.60 -13.60 -2.67
C LYS A 50 -9.25 -14.74 -1.72
N SER A 51 -8.19 -14.63 -0.92
CA SER A 51 -7.80 -15.64 0.07
C SER A 51 -8.46 -15.43 1.44
N GLY A 52 -9.42 -14.50 1.54
CA GLY A 52 -10.17 -14.23 2.77
C GLY A 52 -9.50 -13.23 3.72
N LEU A 53 -8.34 -12.67 3.34
CA LEU A 53 -7.62 -11.65 4.11
C LEU A 53 -8.25 -10.28 3.81
N THR A 54 -9.40 -10.02 4.42
CA THR A 54 -10.21 -8.80 4.22
C THR A 54 -9.87 -7.67 5.19
N ASN A 55 -8.97 -7.90 6.15
CA ASN A 55 -8.49 -6.91 7.11
C ASN A 55 -7.01 -6.58 6.88
N VAL A 56 -6.67 -5.30 7.00
CA VAL A 56 -5.32 -4.73 6.88
C VAL A 56 -4.30 -5.41 7.81
N THR A 57 -4.71 -5.88 8.99
CA THR A 57 -3.81 -6.63 9.89
C THR A 57 -3.37 -7.97 9.29
N LEU A 58 -4.27 -8.68 8.61
CA LEU A 58 -3.93 -9.94 7.94
C LEU A 58 -3.05 -9.72 6.70
N LEU A 59 -3.21 -8.56 6.05
CA LEU A 59 -2.36 -8.12 4.96
C LEU A 59 -0.93 -7.82 5.47
N GLU A 60 -0.79 -7.18 6.63
CA GLU A 60 0.50 -6.86 7.25
C GLU A 60 1.39 -8.09 7.44
N ASP A 61 0.84 -9.18 8.00
CA ASP A 61 1.59 -10.41 8.29
C ASP A 61 2.27 -11.02 7.06
N LYS A 62 1.79 -10.68 5.87
CA LYS A 62 2.27 -11.18 4.59
C LYS A 62 3.00 -10.12 3.76
N TRP A 63 2.55 -8.88 3.80
CA TRP A 63 3.11 -7.77 3.04
C TRP A 63 4.37 -7.22 3.70
N THR A 64 4.36 -7.14 5.03
CA THR A 64 5.47 -6.64 5.84
C THR A 64 5.67 -7.53 7.08
N PRO A 65 6.07 -8.82 6.93
CA PRO A 65 6.10 -9.79 8.03
C PRO A 65 6.88 -9.39 9.30
N PRO A 66 7.96 -8.59 9.22
CA PRO A 66 8.66 -8.11 10.41
C PRO A 66 7.85 -7.11 11.25
N SER A 67 6.84 -6.46 10.66
CA SER A 67 6.00 -5.49 11.33
C SER A 67 5.04 -6.18 12.30
N ARG A 68 4.81 -5.56 13.46
CA ARG A 68 4.01 -6.11 14.56
C ARG A 68 2.82 -5.21 14.87
N GLY A 69 1.97 -4.97 13.87
CA GLY A 69 0.79 -4.10 13.96
C GLY A 69 1.05 -2.63 13.63
N GLN A 70 2.31 -2.19 13.54
CA GLN A 70 2.63 -0.77 13.27
C GLN A 70 2.20 -0.35 11.86
N TRP A 71 2.40 -1.25 10.90
CA TRP A 71 2.04 -1.00 9.51
C TRP A 71 0.52 -0.91 9.35
N SER A 72 -0.23 -1.89 9.86
CA SER A 72 -1.69 -1.88 9.74
C SER A 72 -2.33 -0.71 10.49
N SER A 73 -1.80 -0.34 11.65
CA SER A 73 -2.24 0.85 12.39
C SER A 73 -2.09 2.12 11.54
N SER A 74 -0.94 2.30 10.90
CA SER A 74 -0.66 3.47 10.06
C SER A 74 -1.55 3.51 8.81
N VAL A 75 -1.77 2.37 8.17
CA VAL A 75 -2.67 2.27 7.01
C VAL A 75 -4.12 2.57 7.40
N ASN A 76 -4.61 1.98 8.49
CA ASN A 76 -5.96 2.22 8.99
C ASN A 76 -6.19 3.69 9.38
N PHE A 77 -5.17 4.35 9.97
CA PHE A 77 -5.24 5.78 10.28
C PHE A 77 -5.55 6.62 9.04
N PHE A 78 -4.83 6.39 7.93
CA PHE A 78 -5.03 7.16 6.70
C PHE A 78 -6.32 6.80 5.97
N ILE A 79 -6.75 5.53 5.99
CA ILE A 79 -8.08 5.15 5.51
C ILE A 79 -9.17 5.91 6.28
N GLY A 80 -9.02 6.02 7.61
CA GLY A 80 -9.93 6.80 8.45
C GLY A 80 -9.97 8.27 8.04
N LYS A 81 -8.81 8.89 7.81
CA LYS A 81 -8.71 10.30 7.37
C LYS A 81 -9.33 10.54 6.00
N ILE A 82 -9.17 9.61 5.06
CA ILE A 82 -9.79 9.70 3.73
C ILE A 82 -11.32 9.63 3.87
N ARG A 83 -11.85 8.68 4.64
CA ARG A 83 -13.30 8.55 4.88
C ARG A 83 -13.90 9.78 5.58
N GLU A 84 -13.16 10.35 6.52
CA GLU A 84 -13.54 11.61 7.18
C GLU A 84 -13.63 12.76 6.16
N TYR A 85 -12.65 12.87 5.27
CA TYR A 85 -12.63 13.87 4.20
C TYR A 85 -13.79 13.68 3.21
N GLU A 86 -14.04 12.44 2.75
CA GLU A 86 -15.14 12.10 1.84
C GLU A 86 -16.52 12.45 2.45
N LYS A 87 -16.72 12.16 3.73
CA LYS A 87 -17.96 12.51 4.45
C LYS A 87 -18.19 14.02 4.51
N ASN A 88 -17.10 14.78 4.69
CA ASN A 88 -17.15 16.24 4.82
C ASN A 88 -17.11 16.95 3.46
N THR A 89 -16.79 16.24 2.38
CA THR A 89 -16.72 16.74 1.00
C THR A 89 -17.52 15.80 0.08
N PRO A 90 -18.85 15.71 0.25
CA PRO A 90 -19.66 14.88 -0.62
C PRO A 90 -19.46 15.33 -2.08
N ALA A 91 -19.24 14.36 -2.97
CA ALA A 91 -19.07 14.63 -4.39
C ALA A 91 -20.24 15.46 -4.92
N SER A 92 -19.90 16.52 -5.67
CA SER A 92 -20.86 17.43 -6.32
C SER A 92 -21.68 16.73 -7.39
#